data_AF-A0A3S5CXY5-F1
#
_entry.id   AF-A0A3S5CXY5-F1
#
_cell.length_a   1.000
_cell.length_b   1.000
_cell.length_c   1.000
_cell.angle_alpha   90.00
_cell.angle_beta   90.00
_cell.angle_gamma   90.00
#
_symmetry.space_group_name_H-M   'P 1'
#
loop_
_entity.id
_entity.type
_entity.pdbx_description
1 polymer ?
#
loop_
_entity_poly.entity_id
_entity_poly.type
_entity_poly.pdbx_seq_one_letter_code
_entity_poly.pdbx_strand_id
1 'polypeptide(L)'
;MSNLEIIHAYRKLLRAALRAVQFSQPSRSTVTAALREGFRDTRAAGGAGFDAERVRRTVWFLNAAAQRRGLEHRILKNLCRVRWERAREASKTPWRVTVREEQLRKEGKRKAR
;
A
#
# COMPACT_ATOMS: atom_id res chain seq x y z
N MET A 1 4.24 -6.22 21.70
CA MET A 1 3.10 -5.54 21.07
C MET A 1 1.93 -6.51 20.99
N SER A 2 0.73 -6.11 21.40
CA SER A 2 -0.43 -7.00 21.36
C SER A 2 -1.01 -7.05 19.94
N ASN A 3 -1.45 -8.23 19.49
CA ASN A 3 -2.11 -8.39 18.18
C ASN A 3 -3.34 -7.47 18.02
N LEU A 4 -3.99 -7.12 19.14
CA LEU A 4 -5.15 -6.23 19.18
C LEU A 4 -4.81 -4.79 18.77
N GLU A 5 -3.66 -4.26 19.21
CA GLU A 5 -3.22 -2.90 18.86
C GLU A 5 -3.00 -2.77 17.34
N ILE A 6 -2.38 -3.78 16.72
CA ILE A 6 -2.15 -3.81 15.27
C ILE A 6 -3.49 -3.84 14.52
N ILE A 7 -4.45 -4.65 14.97
CA ILE A 7 -5.79 -4.72 14.37
C ILE A 7 -6.52 -3.38 14.52
N HIS A 8 -6.45 -2.74 15.69
CA HIS A 8 -7.07 -1.44 15.92
C HIS A 8 -6.43 -0.34 15.07
N ALA A 9 -5.11 -0.33 14.94
CA ALA A 9 -4.37 0.58 14.07
C ALA A 9 -4.79 0.41 12.60
N TYR A 10 -4.81 -0.82 12.10
CA TYR A 10 -5.27 -1.14 10.75
C TYR A 10 -6.70 -0.63 10.51
N ARG A 11 -7.63 -0.92 11.43
CA ARG A 11 -9.03 -0.47 11.32
C ARG A 11 -9.17 1.05 11.31
N LYS A 12 -8.41 1.77 12.15
CA LYS A 12 -8.41 3.24 12.19
C LYS A 12 -7.91 3.82 10.86
N LEU A 13 -6.77 3.32 10.37
CA LEU A 13 -6.21 3.76 9.08
C LEU A 13 -7.12 3.46 7.91
N LEU A 14 -7.69 2.25 7.86
CA LEU A 14 -8.58 1.85 6.78
C LEU A 14 -9.80 2.77 6.69
N ARG A 15 -10.45 3.06 7.82
CA ARG A 15 -11.62 3.96 7.84
C ARG A 15 -11.25 5.39 7.44
N ALA A 16 -10.14 5.91 7.95
CA ALA A 16 -9.67 7.26 7.61
C ALA A 16 -9.32 7.37 6.11
N ALA A 17 -8.62 6.36 5.57
CA ALA A 17 -8.23 6.30 4.17
C ALA A 17 -9.43 6.26 3.21
N LEU A 18 -10.44 5.45 3.54
CA LEU A 18 -11.65 5.36 2.72
C LEU A 18 -12.41 6.69 2.66
N ARG A 19 -12.50 7.40 3.79
CA ARG A 19 -13.09 8.74 3.85
C ARG A 19 -12.26 9.76 3.07
N ALA A 20 -10.94 9.73 3.20
CA ALA A 20 -10.02 10.63 2.49
C ALA A 20 -10.15 10.53 0.96
N VAL A 21 -10.39 9.32 0.46
CA VAL A 21 -10.58 9.02 -0.95
C VAL A 21 -12.04 9.17 -1.41
N GLN A 22 -12.95 9.49 -0.49
CA GLN A 22 -14.40 9.61 -0.75
C GLN A 22 -14.98 8.35 -1.39
N PHE A 23 -14.44 7.18 -1.05
CA PHE A 23 -14.84 5.88 -1.60
C PHE A 23 -14.76 5.77 -3.15
N SER A 24 -14.08 6.69 -3.82
CA SER A 24 -13.95 6.70 -5.28
C SER A 24 -13.12 5.53 -5.82
N GLN A 25 -13.51 4.98 -6.97
CA GLN A 25 -12.68 4.04 -7.73
C GLN A 25 -11.81 4.80 -8.74
N PRO A 26 -10.55 4.38 -9.02
CA PRO A 26 -9.85 3.19 -8.54
C PRO A 26 -9.11 3.36 -7.19
N SER A 27 -9.20 4.54 -6.59
CA SER A 27 -8.40 4.91 -5.43
C SER A 27 -8.75 4.07 -4.19
N ARG A 28 -10.04 3.73 -4.00
CA ARG A 28 -10.52 2.86 -2.90
C ARG A 28 -9.84 1.50 -2.89
N SER A 29 -9.86 0.80 -4.04
CA SER A 29 -9.24 -0.53 -4.14
C SER A 29 -7.74 -0.44 -3.99
N THR A 30 -7.12 0.58 -4.58
CA THR A 30 -5.67 0.81 -4.54
C THR A 30 -5.15 1.05 -3.12
N VAL A 31 -5.80 1.93 -2.35
CA VAL A 31 -5.38 2.21 -0.96
C VAL A 31 -5.67 1.03 -0.03
N THR A 32 -6.79 0.33 -0.24
CA THR A 32 -7.10 -0.86 0.55
C THR A 32 -6.06 -1.96 0.31
N ALA A 33 -5.66 -2.19 -0.95
CA ALA A 33 -4.61 -3.14 -1.29
C ALA A 33 -3.27 -2.73 -0.66
N ALA A 34 -2.92 -1.44 -0.75
CA ALA A 34 -1.72 -0.87 -0.15
C ALA A 34 -1.63 -1.11 1.36
N LEU A 35 -2.71 -0.82 2.08
CA LEU A 35 -2.75 -1.03 3.53
C LEU A 35 -2.70 -2.51 3.88
N ARG A 36 -3.39 -3.38 3.12
CA ARG A 36 -3.36 -4.83 3.35
C ARG A 36 -1.96 -5.40 3.17
N GLU A 37 -1.26 -4.98 2.11
CA GLU A 37 0.12 -5.40 1.83
C GLU A 37 1.05 -4.98 2.97
N GLY A 38 1.07 -3.70 3.33
CA GLY A 38 1.93 -3.20 4.40
C GLY A 38 1.67 -3.87 5.75
N PHE A 39 0.40 -4.12 6.10
CA PHE A 39 0.07 -4.77 7.37
C PHE A 39 0.29 -6.28 7.38
N ARG A 40 0.24 -6.96 6.22
CA ARG A 40 0.59 -8.40 6.12
C ARG A 40 2.04 -8.63 6.47
N ASP A 41 2.94 -7.81 5.92
CA ASP A 41 4.39 -7.94 6.15
C ASP A 41 4.73 -7.68 7.62
N THR A 42 4.15 -6.63 8.23
CA THR A 42 4.35 -6.34 9.66
C THR A 42 3.83 -7.44 10.58
N ARG A 43 2.75 -8.13 10.18
CA ARG A 43 2.17 -9.23 10.96
C ARG A 43 3.01 -10.50 10.80
N ALA A 44 3.51 -10.77 9.61
CA ALA A 44 4.43 -11.88 9.34
C ALA A 44 5.75 -11.73 10.11
N ALA A 45 6.23 -10.49 10.29
CA ALA A 45 7.42 -10.18 11.08
C ALA A 45 7.17 -10.10 12.61
N GLY A 46 6.06 -10.66 13.12
CA GLY A 46 5.78 -10.68 14.56
C GLY A 46 5.56 -9.30 15.20
N GLY A 47 5.19 -8.28 14.41
CA GLY A 47 5.03 -6.91 14.87
C GLY A 47 6.34 -6.10 14.93
N ALA A 48 7.46 -6.66 14.48
CA ALA A 48 8.70 -5.91 14.29
C ALA A 48 8.45 -4.78 13.25
N GLY A 49 8.68 -3.53 13.67
CA GLY A 49 8.46 -2.34 12.82
C GLY A 49 7.09 -1.67 12.97
N PHE A 50 6.21 -2.14 13.85
CA PHE A 50 4.97 -1.43 14.16
C PHE A 50 5.25 -0.18 15.02
N ASP A 51 4.95 0.99 14.47
CA ASP A 51 5.10 2.29 15.12
C ASP A 51 3.72 2.96 15.27
N ALA A 52 3.20 2.99 16.49
CA ALA A 52 1.89 3.55 16.80
C ALA A 52 1.82 5.07 16.54
N GLU A 53 2.93 5.78 16.72
CA GLU A 53 2.99 7.22 16.50
C GLU A 53 2.98 7.55 15.01
N ARG A 54 3.68 6.76 14.19
CA ARG A 54 3.56 6.83 12.72
C ARG A 54 2.12 6.59 12.25
N VAL A 55 1.44 5.61 12.83
CA VAL A 55 0.01 5.36 12.55
C VAL A 55 -0.82 6.59 12.88
N ARG A 56 -0.61 7.20 14.05
CA ARG A 56 -1.35 8.40 14.49
C ARG A 56 -1.17 9.57 13.51
N ARG A 57 0.08 9.86 13.11
CA ARG A 57 0.40 10.92 12.13
C ARG A 57 -0.25 10.65 10.78
N THR A 58 -0.24 9.40 10.34
CA THR A 58 -0.87 8.98 9.08
C THR A 58 -2.40 9.16 9.14
N VAL A 59 -3.03 8.79 10.26
CA VAL A 59 -4.47 9.04 10.47
C VAL A 59 -4.77 10.54 10.42
N TRP A 60 -3.95 11.37 11.06
CA TRP A 60 -4.11 12.83 11.01
C TRP A 60 -4.05 13.37 9.58
N PHE A 61 -3.05 12.96 8.80
CA PHE A 61 -2.92 13.31 7.38
C PHE A 61 -4.14 12.89 6.56
N LEU A 62 -4.64 11.67 6.75
CA LEU A 62 -5.80 11.16 6.03
C LEU A 62 -7.09 11.92 6.39
N ASN A 63 -7.26 12.28 7.66
CA ASN A 63 -8.39 13.10 8.09
C ASN A 63 -8.32 14.51 7.47
N ALA A 64 -7.13 15.12 7.42
CA ALA A 64 -6.93 16.41 6.74
C ALA A 64 -7.27 16.32 5.24
N ALA A 65 -6.83 15.26 4.57
CA ALA A 65 -7.15 14.97 3.17
C ALA A 65 -8.64 14.73 2.91
N ALA A 66 -9.40 14.26 3.91
CA ALA A 66 -10.84 14.06 3.82
C ALA A 66 -11.62 15.38 3.99
N GLN A 67 -11.15 16.26 4.88
CA GLN A 67 -11.89 17.44 5.30
C GLN A 67 -11.80 18.59 4.29
N ARG A 68 -10.66 18.74 3.60
CA ARG A 68 -10.44 19.81 2.62
C ARG A 68 -9.80 19.26 1.36
N ARG A 69 -10.09 19.86 0.20
CA ARG A 69 -9.36 19.61 -1.07
C ARG A 69 -8.00 20.33 -1.06
N GLY A 70 -7.21 20.09 -0.02
CA GLY A 70 -5.90 20.69 0.22
C GLY A 70 -4.76 19.99 -0.51
N LEU A 71 -3.54 20.23 -0.05
CA LEU A 71 -2.35 19.55 -0.55
C LEU A 71 -2.39 18.05 -0.22
N GLU A 72 -2.86 17.69 0.96
CA GLU A 72 -2.98 16.33 1.47
C GLU A 72 -3.89 15.49 0.55
N HIS A 73 -5.04 16.06 0.16
CA HIS A 73 -5.95 15.42 -0.80
C HIS A 73 -5.29 15.21 -2.16
N ARG A 74 -4.57 16.22 -2.68
CA ARG A 74 -3.87 16.13 -3.97
C ARG A 74 -2.75 15.09 -3.94
N ILE A 75 -1.96 15.08 -2.88
CA ILE A 75 -0.89 14.09 -2.66
C ILE A 75 -1.48 12.69 -2.62
N LEU A 76 -2.51 12.46 -1.80
CA LEU A 76 -3.14 11.15 -1.67
C LEU A 76 -3.72 10.68 -3.01
N LYS A 77 -4.43 11.55 -3.73
CA LYS A 77 -5.01 11.25 -5.05
C LYS A 77 -3.93 10.85 -6.05
N ASN A 78 -2.82 11.59 -6.10
CA ASN A 78 -1.71 11.30 -7.01
C ASN A 78 -1.02 9.98 -6.66
N LEU A 79 -0.79 9.71 -5.38
CA LEU A 79 -0.24 8.42 -4.92
C LEU A 79 -1.14 7.25 -5.33
N CYS A 80 -2.46 7.38 -5.14
CA CYS A 80 -3.42 6.38 -5.59
C CYS A 80 -3.33 6.16 -7.10
N ARG A 81 -3.32 7.26 -7.88
CA ARG A 81 -3.26 7.19 -9.34
C ARG A 81 -1.99 6.52 -9.83
N VAL A 82 -0.83 6.94 -9.33
CA VAL A 82 0.47 6.37 -9.72
C VAL A 82 0.55 4.89 -9.37
N ARG A 83 0.11 4.50 -8.17
CA ARG A 83 0.12 3.10 -7.76
C ARG A 83 -0.81 2.24 -8.62
N TRP A 84 -1.99 2.75 -8.94
CA TRP A 84 -2.92 2.06 -9.81
C TRP A 84 -2.37 1.90 -11.23
N GLU A 85 -1.78 2.96 -11.81
CA GLU A 85 -1.16 2.88 -13.14
C GLU A 85 -0.03 1.85 -13.18
N ARG A 86 0.85 1.84 -12.17
CA ARG A 86 1.93 0.83 -12.07
C ARG A 86 1.39 -0.60 -12.00
N ALA A 87 0.34 -0.83 -11.21
CA ALA A 87 -0.29 -2.15 -11.14
C ALA A 87 -0.92 -2.54 -12.48
N ARG A 88 -1.51 -1.57 -13.18
CA ARG A 88 -2.14 -1.76 -14.50
C ARG A 88 -1.10 -2.05 -15.57
N GLU A 89 0.03 -1.35 -15.58
CA GLU A 89 1.16 -1.61 -16.47
C GLU A 89 1.79 -2.98 -16.20
N ALA A 90 2.00 -3.34 -14.93
CA ALA A 90 2.49 -4.67 -14.56
C ALA A 90 1.56 -5.77 -15.10
N SER A 91 0.24 -5.57 -15.04
CA SER A 91 -0.74 -6.54 -15.57
C SER A 91 -0.75 -6.67 -17.10
N LYS A 92 -0.24 -5.67 -17.83
CA LYS A 92 -0.11 -5.74 -19.29
C LYS A 92 1.05 -6.63 -19.72
N THR A 93 2.03 -6.86 -18.84
CA THR A 93 3.16 -7.73 -19.15
C THR A 93 2.66 -9.16 -19.29
N PRO A 94 2.77 -9.80 -20.47
CA PRO A 94 2.32 -11.17 -20.63
C PRO A 94 3.08 -12.08 -19.67
N TRP A 95 2.38 -12.98 -18.97
CA TRP A 95 2.98 -13.89 -18.00
C TRP A 95 4.19 -14.67 -18.57
N ARG A 96 4.16 -14.96 -19.88
CA ARG A 96 5.26 -15.62 -20.61
C ARG A 96 6.56 -14.81 -20.58
N VAL A 97 6.46 -13.49 -20.70
CA VAL A 97 7.62 -12.58 -20.65
C VAL A 97 8.20 -12.58 -19.25
N THR A 98 7.35 -12.44 -18.23
CA THR A 98 7.78 -12.47 -16.83
C THR A 98 8.46 -13.77 -16.45
N VAL A 99 7.92 -14.93 -16.85
CA VAL A 99 8.54 -16.25 -16.60
C VAL A 99 9.91 -16.35 -17.27
N ARG A 100 10.03 -15.86 -18.51
CA ARG A 100 11.29 -15.87 -19.26
C ARG A 100 12.35 -14.99 -18.60
N GLU A 101 11.98 -13.79 -18.16
CA GLU A 101 12.87 -12.88 -17.43
C GLU A 101 13.35 -13.48 -16.11
N GLU A 102 12.46 -14.16 -15.37
CA GLU A 102 12.84 -14.84 -14.13
C GLU A 102 13.81 -16.01 -14.35
N GLN A 103 13.61 -16.78 -15.42
CA GLN A 103 14.54 -17.85 -15.81
C GLN A 103 15.94 -17.28 -16.11
N LEU A 104 16.01 -16.25 -16.95
CA LEU A 104 17.27 -15.57 -17.28
C LEU A 104 17.96 -14.98 -16.03
N ARG A 105 17.20 -14.38 -15.11
CA ARG A 105 17.72 -13.87 -13.84
C ARG A 105 18.30 -14.98 -12.95
N LYS A 106 17.66 -16.16 -12.91
CA LYS A 106 18.16 -17.33 -12.15
C LYS A 106 19.42 -17.91 -12.79
N GLU A 107 19.47 -18.00 -14.11
CA GLU A 107 20.65 -18.47 -14.84
C GLU A 107 21.86 -17.54 -14.66
N GLY A 108 21.65 -16.23 -14.73
CA GLY A 108 22.71 -15.25 -14.44
C GLY A 108 23.29 -15.39 -13.04
N LYS A 109 22.43 -15.60 -12.03
CA LYS A 109 22.87 -15.86 -10.64
C LYS A 109 23.62 -17.19 -10.46
N ARG A 110 23.30 -18.21 -11.27
CA ARG A 110 24.02 -19.50 -11.26
C ARG A 110 25.39 -19.42 -11.91
N LYS A 111 25.54 -18.61 -12.97
CA LYS A 111 26.82 -18.43 -13.67
C LYS A 111 27.80 -17.51 -12.93
N ALA A 112 27.29 -16.62 -12.07
CA ALA A 112 28.09 -15.71 -11.26
C ALA A 112 28.56 -16.30 -9.92
N ARG A 113 28.28 -17.59 -9.66
CA ARG A 113 28.60 -18.28 -8.41
C ARG A 113 29.55 -19.44 -8.70
#